data_AF-A0A967IDE8-F1
#
_entry.id   AF-A0A967IDE8-F1
#
_cell.length_a   1.000
_cell.length_b   1.000
_cell.length_c   1.000
_cell.angle_alpha   90.00
_cell.angle_beta   90.00
_cell.angle_gamma   90.00
#
_symmetry.space_group_name_H-M   'P 1'
#
loop_
_entity.id
_entity.type
_entity.pdbx_description
1 polymer ?
#
loop_
_entity_poly.entity_id
_entity_poly.type
_entity_poly.pdbx_seq_one_letter_code
_entity_poly.pdbx_strand_id
1 'polypeptide(L)' 'GKTDLAVELVQRFPLEIISVDSALVYRGMDIGTAKPGPEVLAVAPHRLIDIRDPSEP' A
#
# COMPACT_ATOMS: atom_id res chain seq x y z
N GLY A 1 6.89 -5.42 -9.14
CA GLY A 1 8.00 -4.54 -9.56
C GLY A 1 8.42 -3.59 -8.45
N LYS A 2 7.72 -2.46 -8.27
CA LYS A 2 8.04 -1.47 -7.22
C LYS A 2 7.78 -2.00 -5.81
N THR A 3 6.61 -2.61 -5.62
CA THR A 3 6.19 -3.18 -4.34
C THR A 3 7.15 -4.26 -3.86
N ASP A 4 7.56 -5.19 -4.73
CA ASP A 4 8.47 -6.28 -4.37
C ASP A 4 9.83 -5.75 -3.85
N LEU A 5 10.38 -4.74 -4.51
CA LEU A 5 11.61 -4.09 -4.06
C LEU A 5 11.41 -3.35 -2.73
N ALA A 6 10.28 -2.66 -2.55
CA ALA A 6 9.98 -1.96 -1.30
C ALA A 6 9.86 -2.94 -0.12
N VAL A 7 9.24 -4.11 -0.34
CA VAL A 7 9.13 -5.19 0.65
C VAL A 7 10.51 -5.71 1.04
N GLU A 8 11.38 -5.99 0.06
CA GLU A 8 12.74 -6.46 0.31
C GLU A 8 13.56 -5.44 1.14
N LEU A 9 13.40 -4.15 0.85
CA LEU A 9 14.13 -3.09 1.54
C LEU A 9 13.67 -2.93 3.01
N VAL A 10 12.36 -2.96 3.30
CA VAL A 10 11.84 -2.87 4.67
C VAL A 10 12.25 -4.07 5.53
N GLN A 11 12.42 -5.25 4.93
CA GLN A 11 12.91 -6.42 5.66
C GLN A 11 14.38 -6.32 6.06
N ARG A 12 15.18 -5.52 5.34
CA ARG A 12 16.62 -5.38 5.57
C ARG A 12 17.00 -4.13 6.36
N PHE A 13 16.16 -3.10 6.31
CA PHE A 13 16.46 -1.79 6.86
C PHE A 13 15.24 -1.23 7.61
N PRO A 14 15.44 -0.39 8.63
CA PRO A 14 14.35 0.23 9.39
C PRO A 14 13.72 1.37 8.57
N LEU A 15 12.97 1.01 7.53
CA LEU A 15 12.33 1.93 6.59
C LEU A 15 10.81 1.89 6.75
N GLU A 16 10.16 2.98 6.38
CA GLU A 16 8.70 3.06 6.24
C GLU A 16 8.32 3.20 4.77
N ILE A 17 7.23 2.54 4.35
CA ILE A 17 6.68 2.70 3.00
C ILE A 17 5.54 3.70 3.05
N ILE A 18 5.62 4.72 2.19
CA ILE A 18 4.56 5.70 1.99
C ILE A 18 4.07 5.56 0.54
N SER A 19 2.78 5.24 0.38
CA SER A 19 2.16 5.19 -0.94
C SER A 19 2.04 6.60 -1.53
N VAL A 20 2.41 6.75 -2.80
CA VAL A 20 2.24 7.97 -3.60
C VAL A 20 1.46 7.62 -4.87
N ASP A 21 0.34 6.93 -4.68
CA ASP A 21 -0.58 6.52 -5.74
C ASP A 21 -1.99 6.99 -5.41
N SER A 22 -2.60 7.72 -6.34
CA SER A 22 -3.93 8.33 -6.15
C SER A 22 -5.07 7.33 -6.12
N ALA A 23 -4.85 6.09 -6.59
CA ALA A 23 -5.88 5.04 -6.59
C ALA A 23 -5.89 4.24 -5.28
N LEU A 24 -4.71 4.01 -4.68
CA LEU A 24 -4.57 3.19 -3.46
C LEU A 24 -5.12 3.87 -2.20
N VAL A 25 -5.36 5.18 -2.25
CA VAL A 25 -5.93 5.95 -1.13
C VAL A 25 -7.35 5.52 -0.79
N TYR A 26 -8.08 4.89 -1.72
CA TYR A 26 -9.49 4.56 -1.58
C TYR A 26 -9.73 3.15 -1.00
N ARG A 27 -10.68 3.08 -0.06
CA ARG A 27 -11.14 1.84 0.57
C ARG A 27 -11.94 0.94 -0.37
N GLY A 28 -11.74 -0.37 -0.25
CA GLY A 28 -12.53 -1.40 -0.95
C GLY A 28 -12.28 -1.52 -2.46
N MET A 29 -11.32 -0.79 -3.01
CA MET A 29 -10.99 -0.78 -4.44
C MET A 29 -9.77 -1.65 -4.77
N ASP A 30 -9.64 -2.84 -4.17
CA ASP A 30 -8.34 -3.52 -4.07
C ASP A 30 -7.87 -4.18 -5.38
N ILE A 31 -8.77 -4.86 -6.09
CA ILE A 31 -8.43 -5.63 -7.30
C ILE A 31 -8.05 -4.70 -8.46
N GLY A 32 -8.88 -3.69 -8.74
CA GLY A 32 -8.69 -2.77 -9.85
C GLY A 32 -7.51 -1.82 -9.67
N THR A 33 -7.04 -1.62 -8.44
CA THR A 33 -5.91 -0.75 -8.12
C THR A 33 -4.62 -1.52 -7.83
N ALA A 34 -4.65 -2.86 -7.95
CA ALA A 34 -3.53 -3.74 -7.62
C ALA A 34 -2.94 -3.46 -6.22
N LYS A 35 -3.84 -3.23 -5.24
CA LYS A 35 -3.43 -2.96 -3.85
C LYS A 35 -2.68 -4.17 -3.28
N PRO A 36 -1.63 -3.96 -2.47
CA PRO A 36 -0.96 -5.07 -1.78
C PRO A 36 -1.94 -5.84 -0.90
N GLY A 37 -1.87 -7.17 -0.95
CA GLY A 37 -2.72 -8.03 -0.13
C GLY A 37 -2.39 -7.94 1.37
N PRO A 38 -3.29 -8.43 2.24
CA PRO A 38 -3.09 -8.42 3.69
C PRO A 38 -1.79 -9.08 4.14
N GLU A 39 -1.39 -10.16 3.48
CA GLU A 39 -0.13 -10.88 3.74
C GLU A 39 1.10 -10.02 3.45
N VAL A 40 1.05 -9.18 2.40
CA VAL A 40 2.13 -8.24 2.08
C VAL A 40 2.15 -7.09 3.07
N LEU A 41 0.98 -6.53 3.40
CA LEU A 41 0.87 -5.39 4.32
C LEU A 41 1.27 -5.75 5.76
N ALA A 42 1.09 -7.00 6.18
CA ALA A 42 1.56 -7.48 7.48
C ALA A 42 3.09 -7.46 7.60
N VAL A 43 3.79 -7.69 6.48
CA VAL A 43 5.26 -7.72 6.42
C VAL A 43 5.84 -6.36 6.09
N ALA A 44 5.18 -5.62 5.21
CA ALA A 44 5.59 -4.31 4.72
C ALA A 44 4.41 -3.34 4.80
N PRO A 45 4.18 -2.71 5.98
CA PRO A 45 3.08 -1.76 6.14
C PRO A 45 3.24 -0.56 5.20
N HIS A 46 2.24 -0.32 4.37
CA HIS A 46 2.19 0.86 3.49
C HIS A 46 1.30 1.93 4.13
N ARG A 47 1.83 3.14 4.31
CA ARG A 47 1.06 4.32 4.73
C ARG A 47 0.35 4.95 3.54
N LEU A 48 -0.70 5.73 3.79
CA LEU A 48 -1.51 6.46 2.80
C LEU A 48 -2.29 5.57 1.82
N ILE A 49 -2.54 4.32 2.18
CA ILE A 49 -3.56 3.47 1.54
C ILE A 49 -4.80 3.42 2.43
N ASP A 50 -5.99 3.22 1.86
CA ASP A 50 -7.24 3.08 2.61
C ASP A 50 -7.59 4.27 3.53
N ILE A 51 -7.12 5.46 3.17
CA ILE A 51 -7.31 6.68 3.97
C ILE A 51 -8.56 7.48 3.57
N ARG A 52 -9.18 7.18 2.42
CA ARG A 52 -10.40 7.84 1.93
C ARG A 52 -11.51 6.82 1.64
N ASP A 53 -12.75 7.21 1.89
CA ASP A 53 -13.89 6.49 1.34
C ASP A 53 -14.13 6.96 -0.11
N PRO A 54 -14.41 6.06 -1.08
CA PRO A 54 -14.74 6.46 -2.45
C PRO A 54 -15.97 7.37 -2.58
N SER A 55 -16.86 7.37 -1.58
CA SER A 55 -18.06 8.22 -1.54
C SER A 55 -17.80 9.61 -0.95
N GLU A 56 -16.61 9.87 -0.39
CA GLU A 56 -16.22 11.16 0.16
C GLU A 56 -15.66 12.08 -0.95
N PRO A 57 -16.15 13.32 -1.08
CA PRO A 57 -15.72 14.30 -2.08
C PRO A 57 -14.24 14.70 -1.93
#